data_AF-A0A3D1CUM7-F1
#
_entry.id   AF-A0A3D1CUM7-F1
#
_cell.length_a   1.000
_cell.length_b   1.000
_cell.length_c   1.000
_cell.angle_alpha   90.00
_cell.angle_beta   90.00
_cell.angle_gamma   90.00
#
_symmetry.space_group_name_H-M   'P 1'
#
loop_
_entity.id
_entity.type
_entity.pdbx_description
1 polymer ?
#
loop_
_entity_poly.entity_id
_entity_poly.type
_entity_poly.pdbx_seq_one_letter_code
_entity_poly.pdbx_strand_id
1 'polypeptide(L)'
;MIASYTGDNKEVPEELKGITFEYKYDIASFFDYYDFINISRFAARAGINPSLLRQYKSGTTNYISESQMKKIEAALHKIGSELSDVQLV
;
A
#
# COMPACT_ATOMS: atom_id res chain seq x y z
N MET A 1 -4.42 -9.19 -17.00
CA MET A 1 -5.69 -9.54 -17.66
C MET A 1 -5.92 -8.76 -18.95
N ILE A 2 -5.72 -7.43 -19.02
CA ILE A 2 -5.71 -6.70 -20.32
C ILE A 2 -4.36 -6.82 -21.04
N ALA A 3 -3.25 -6.78 -20.30
CA ALA A 3 -1.89 -6.88 -20.85
C ALA A 3 -1.62 -8.17 -21.66
N SER A 4 -2.33 -9.26 -21.35
CA SER A 4 -2.24 -10.52 -22.09
C SER A 4 -2.89 -10.46 -23.48
N TYR A 5 -3.90 -9.59 -23.68
CA TYR A 5 -4.50 -9.40 -25.01
C TYR A 5 -3.61 -8.53 -25.90
N THR A 6 -2.96 -7.54 -25.30
CA THR A 6 -2.02 -6.64 -26.01
C THR A 6 -0.72 -7.35 -26.41
N GLY A 7 -0.24 -8.32 -25.61
CA GLY A 7 0.94 -9.13 -25.95
C GLY A 7 0.71 -10.17 -27.06
N ASP A 8 -0.52 -10.63 -27.24
CA ASP A 8 -0.91 -11.64 -28.24
C ASP A 8 -1.49 -11.02 -29.54
N ASN A 9 -1.50 -9.69 -29.66
CA ASN A 9 -2.14 -8.97 -30.77
C ASN A 9 -3.64 -9.30 -30.95
N LYS A 10 -4.32 -9.69 -29.87
CA LYS A 10 -5.76 -9.96 -29.85
C LYS A 10 -6.51 -8.70 -29.47
N GLU A 11 -7.60 -8.41 -30.19
CA GLU A 11 -8.47 -7.29 -29.84
C GLU A 11 -9.09 -7.49 -28.46
N VAL A 12 -9.09 -6.44 -27.65
CA VAL A 12 -9.75 -6.43 -26.34
C VAL A 12 -11.26 -6.51 -26.57
N PRO A 13 -11.96 -7.52 -25.99
CA PRO A 13 -13.42 -7.65 -26.09
C PRO A 13 -14.12 -6.34 -25.72
N GLU A 14 -15.23 -6.00 -26.40
CA GLU A 14 -15.96 -4.74 -26.15
C GLU A 14 -16.38 -4.58 -24.69
N GLU A 15 -16.70 -5.69 -24.02
CA GLU A 15 -17.06 -5.77 -22.60
C GLU A 15 -15.96 -5.30 -21.65
N LEU A 16 -14.69 -5.31 -22.10
CA LEU A 16 -13.53 -4.90 -21.30
C LEU A 16 -13.03 -3.49 -21.70
N LYS A 17 -13.60 -2.87 -22.73
CA LYS A 17 -13.25 -1.49 -23.14
C LYS A 17 -13.86 -0.50 -22.13
N GLY A 18 -13.02 0.35 -21.54
CA GLY A 18 -13.45 1.38 -20.58
C GLY A 18 -13.34 0.97 -19.10
N ILE A 19 -12.88 -0.25 -18.79
CA ILE A 19 -12.56 -0.64 -17.42
C ILE A 19 -11.26 0.04 -16.99
N THR A 20 -11.30 0.75 -15.86
CA THR A 20 -10.12 1.28 -15.19
C THR A 20 -9.71 0.34 -14.07
N PHE A 21 -8.48 -0.16 -14.13
CA PHE A 21 -7.91 -0.98 -13.06
C PHE A 21 -7.19 -0.07 -12.08
N GLU A 22 -7.67 -0.01 -10.85
CA GLU A 22 -6.99 0.66 -9.76
C GLU A 22 -6.11 -0.37 -9.03
N TYR A 23 -4.80 -0.32 -9.30
CA TYR A 23 -3.83 -1.19 -8.64
C TYR A 23 -3.54 -0.63 -7.25
N LYS A 24 -4.15 -1.21 -6.21
CA LYS A 24 -3.88 -0.87 -4.82
C LYS A 24 -2.82 -1.83 -4.28
N TYR A 25 -1.80 -1.28 -3.65
CA TYR A 25 -0.98 -2.07 -2.74
C TYR A 25 -1.84 -2.48 -1.55
N ASP A 26 -1.93 -3.77 -1.25
CA ASP A 26 -2.41 -4.16 0.07
C ASP A 26 -1.33 -3.82 1.12
N ILE A 27 -1.77 -3.46 2.32
CA ILE A 27 -0.88 -3.05 3.42
C ILE A 27 0.10 -4.18 3.79
N ALA A 28 -0.34 -5.43 3.69
CA ALA A 28 0.48 -6.59 4.00
C ALA A 28 1.72 -6.65 3.10
N SER A 29 1.51 -6.63 1.79
CA SER A 29 2.56 -6.64 0.77
C SER A 29 3.51 -5.46 0.91
N PHE A 30 2.99 -4.27 1.25
CA PHE A 30 3.84 -3.10 1.51
C PHE A 30 4.81 -3.36 2.67
N PHE A 31 4.32 -3.80 3.83
CA PHE A 31 5.18 -4.02 5.01
C PHE A 31 6.00 -5.31 4.94
N ASP A 32 5.65 -6.24 4.06
CA ASP A 32 6.50 -7.39 3.75
C ASP A 32 7.63 -7.01 2.78
N TYR A 33 7.39 -6.11 1.83
CA TYR A 33 8.44 -5.59 0.95
C TYR A 33 9.40 -4.63 1.68
N TYR A 34 8.85 -3.72 2.50
CA TYR A 34 9.63 -2.78 3.33
C TYR A 34 9.81 -3.33 4.76
N ASP A 35 10.36 -4.54 4.86
CA ASP A 35 10.50 -5.30 6.13
C ASP A 35 11.39 -4.61 7.18
N PHE A 36 12.25 -3.69 6.77
CA PHE A 36 13.07 -2.86 7.64
C PHE A 36 12.25 -1.83 8.44
N ILE A 37 10.99 -1.56 8.06
CA ILE A 37 10.12 -0.66 8.80
C ILE A 37 9.65 -1.35 10.07
N ASN A 38 10.07 -0.83 11.23
CA ASN A 38 9.54 -1.30 12.50
C ASN A 38 8.05 -0.90 12.66
N ILE A 39 7.15 -1.86 12.43
CA ILE A 39 5.69 -1.66 12.45
C ILE A 39 5.19 -1.03 13.75
N SER A 40 5.72 -1.44 14.90
CA SER A 40 5.26 -0.91 16.20
C SER A 40 5.59 0.57 16.34
N ARG A 41 6.79 0.99 15.92
CA ARG A 41 7.20 2.41 15.94
C ARG A 41 6.47 3.22 14.88
N PHE A 42 6.29 2.64 13.68
CA PHE A 42 5.51 3.28 12.62
C PHE A 42 4.06 3.51 13.07
N ALA A 43 3.41 2.52 13.69
CA ALA A 43 2.03 2.63 14.17
C ALA A 43 1.84 3.81 15.14
N ALA A 44 2.78 3.99 16.07
CA ALA A 44 2.78 5.13 16.98
C ALA A 44 2.86 6.47 16.21
N ARG A 45 3.71 6.54 15.18
CA ARG A 45 3.86 7.74 14.33
C ARG A 45 2.63 8.00 13.45
N ALA A 46 1.95 6.95 13.02
CA ALA A 46 0.71 7.03 12.23
C ALA A 46 -0.55 7.28 13.09
N GLY A 47 -0.44 7.25 14.43
CA GLY A 47 -1.59 7.38 15.32
C GLY A 47 -2.55 6.19 15.22
N ILE A 48 -2.00 4.99 15.02
CA ILE A 48 -2.72 3.72 14.89
C ILE A 48 -2.28 2.78 16.02
N ASN A 49 -3.21 1.97 16.53
CA ASN A 49 -2.87 0.97 17.51
C ASN A 49 -1.85 -0.05 16.94
N PRO A 50 -0.70 -0.30 17.59
CA PRO A 50 0.31 -1.23 17.06
C PRO A 50 -0.20 -2.66 16.83
N SER A 51 -1.11 -3.16 17.68
CA SER A 51 -1.71 -4.49 17.49
C SER A 51 -2.62 -4.53 16.26
N LEU A 52 -3.37 -3.45 16.03
CA LEU A 52 -4.22 -3.33 14.85
C LEU A 52 -3.38 -3.31 13.57
N LEU A 53 -2.30 -2.52 13.54
CA LEU A 53 -1.42 -2.48 12.35
C LEU A 53 -0.71 -3.81 12.10
N ARG A 54 -0.37 -4.57 13.14
CA ARG A 54 0.15 -5.94 12.99
C ARG A 54 -0.88 -6.89 12.38
N GLN A 55 -2.17 -6.77 12.73
CA GLN A 55 -3.23 -7.56 12.10
C GLN A 55 -3.42 -7.22 10.62
N TYR A 56 -3.22 -5.96 10.26
CA TYR A 56 -3.22 -5.54 8.85
C TYR A 56 -2.04 -6.16 8.11
N LYS A 57 -0.85 -6.16 8.72
CA LYS A 57 0.35 -6.78 8.16
C LYS A 57 0.21 -8.28 7.95
N SER A 58 -0.39 -8.98 8.92
CA SER A 58 -0.59 -10.44 8.85
C SER A 58 -1.73 -10.86 7.92
N GLY A 59 -2.44 -9.90 7.30
CA GLY A 59 -3.63 -10.18 6.49
C GLY A 59 -4.79 -10.78 7.29
N THR A 60 -4.76 -10.70 8.62
CA THR A 60 -5.82 -11.26 9.48
C THR A 60 -7.07 -10.38 9.47
N THR A 61 -6.91 -9.10 9.19
CA THR A 61 -8.04 -8.18 9.01
C THR A 61 -8.40 -8.07 7.53
N ASN A 62 -9.62 -8.48 7.19
CA ASN A 62 -10.12 -8.44 5.80
C ASN A 62 -10.58 -7.05 5.34
N TYR A 63 -10.78 -6.10 6.27
CA TYR A 63 -11.26 -4.76 5.96
C TYR A 63 -10.52 -3.68 6.76
N ILE A 64 -9.99 -2.70 6.05
CA ILE A 64 -9.33 -1.52 6.62
C ILE A 64 -10.14 -0.31 6.20
N SER A 65 -10.60 0.50 7.15
CA SER A 65 -11.39 1.68 6.83
C SER A 65 -10.56 2.72 6.06
N GLU A 66 -11.21 3.51 5.21
CA GLU A 66 -10.54 4.60 4.48
C GLU A 66 -9.81 5.57 5.41
N SER A 67 -10.36 5.83 6.60
CA SER A 67 -9.74 6.68 7.61
C SER A 67 -8.42 6.12 8.13
N GLN A 68 -8.33 4.80 8.31
CA GLN A 68 -7.08 4.13 8.70
C GLN A 68 -6.10 4.12 7.53
N MET A 69 -6.58 3.87 6.31
CA MET A 69 -5.74 3.94 5.11
C MET A 69 -5.07 5.31 4.98
N LYS A 70 -5.85 6.39 5.05
CA LYS A 70 -5.34 7.75 4.95
C LYS A 70 -4.31 8.07 6.04
N LYS A 71 -4.48 7.56 7.26
CA LYS A 71 -3.48 7.72 8.33
C LYS A 71 -2.16 7.02 8.00
N ILE A 72 -2.22 5.81 7.46
CA ILE A 72 -1.05 5.04 7.05
C ILE A 72 -0.33 5.77 5.92
N GLU A 73 -1.04 6.15 4.87
CA GLU A 73 -0.50 6.88 3.71
C GLU A 73 0.13 8.21 4.13
N ALA A 74 -0.55 9.01 4.94
CA ALA A 74 -0.04 10.29 5.42
C ALA A 74 1.25 10.11 6.25
N ALA A 75 1.31 9.08 7.09
CA ALA A 75 2.51 8.78 7.87
C ALA A 75 3.67 8.32 6.98
N LEU A 76 3.40 7.50 5.96
CA LEU A 76 4.40 7.06 4.98
C LEU A 76 4.96 8.23 4.18
N HIS A 77 4.10 9.09 3.62
CA HIS A 77 4.56 10.28 2.89
C HIS A 77 5.38 11.22 3.76
N LYS A 78 4.95 11.43 5.01
CA LYS A 78 5.70 12.26 5.96
C LYS A 78 7.09 11.68 6.25
N ILE A 79 7.17 10.38 6.57
CA ILE A 79 8.47 9.72 6.82
C ILE A 79 9.34 9.74 5.56
N GLY A 80 8.77 9.49 4.39
CA GLY A 80 9.49 9.54 3.13
C GLY A 80 10.12 10.92 2.86
N SER A 81 9.35 11.98 3.08
CA SER A 81 9.85 13.37 2.96
C SER A 81 10.95 13.67 3.97
N GLU A 82 10.78 13.25 5.23
CA GLU A 82 11.81 13.45 6.25
C GLU A 82 13.10 12.70 5.91
N LEU A 83 12.99 11.47 5.37
CA LEU A 83 14.13 10.67 4.93
C LEU A 83 14.83 11.27 3.71
N SER A 84 14.09 11.82 2.74
CA SER A 84 14.68 12.45 1.55
C SER A 84 15.47 13.72 1.87
N ASP A 85 15.13 14.39 2.97
CA ASP A 85 15.78 15.62 3.40
C ASP A 85 17.04 15.37 4.26
N VAL A 86 17.36 14.11 4.58
CA VAL A 86 18.53 13.76 5.41
C VAL A 86 19.83 14.07 4.67
N GLN A 87 20.74 14.76 5.35
CA GLN A 87 22.15 14.90 4.98
C GLN A 87 23.04 14.36 6.10
N LEU A 88 24.01 13.52 5.75
CA LEU A 88 24.98 12.96 6.69
C LEU A 88 26.30 13.73 6.59
N VAL A 89 26.99 13.86 7.73
CA VAL A 89 28.33 14.47 7.84
C VAL A 89 29.40 13.40 7.98
#